data_AF-A0AA38TLH0-F1
#
_entry.id   AF-A0AA38TLH0-F1
#
_cell.length_a   1.000
_cell.length_b   1.000
_cell.length_c   1.000
_cell.angle_alpha   90.00
_cell.angle_beta   90.00
_cell.angle_gamma   90.00
#
_symmetry.space_group_name_H-M   'P 1'
#
loop_
_entity.id
_entity.type
_entity.pdbx_description
1 polymer ?
#
loop_
_entity_poly.entity_id
_entity_poly.type
_entity_poly.pdbx_seq_one_letter_code
_entity_poly.pdbx_strand_id
1 'polypeptide(L)'
;MARSQVRRRIVAIGAFYVMYVIIRWWMMCSYHRLRRSLESRSLSKKYLMSYHNRRENMMRMVYESDVTSIVNIRMNIDAFSTLCDILENRGGLKSSKNMLVDEQVAMFLHTLAHNAKNRVLVNRFHRSGETISRYFKLVLHAVCRLHKEFYKSPVPVPDNETDERWKWFKGCLGALDGTYVKVKVPAVDRKPYRTRKGEICTNVLGVCTRDLLFTYVLAGWEGSAADSRVLRDAVSRPNGLKITQGM
;
A
#
# COMPACT_ATOMS: atom_id res chain seq x y z
N MET A 1 -49.28 68.52 -25.79
CA MET A 1 -48.06 67.85 -26.32
C MET A 1 -46.95 67.65 -25.29
N ALA A 2 -46.71 68.56 -24.33
CA ALA A 2 -45.57 68.47 -23.38
C ALA A 2 -45.58 67.24 -22.42
N ARG A 3 -46.74 66.81 -21.91
CA ARG A 3 -46.84 65.66 -20.97
C ARG A 3 -46.46 64.31 -21.59
N SER A 4 -46.65 64.13 -22.91
CA SER A 4 -46.27 62.87 -23.59
C SER A 4 -44.76 62.76 -23.83
N GLN A 5 -44.08 63.89 -24.07
CA GLN A 5 -42.62 63.95 -24.19
C GLN A 5 -41.91 63.64 -22.87
N VAL A 6 -42.42 64.15 -21.73
CA VAL A 6 -41.85 63.85 -20.40
C VAL A 6 -41.99 62.37 -20.05
N ARG A 7 -43.16 61.76 -20.31
CA ARG A 7 -43.38 60.33 -20.07
C ARG A 7 -42.48 59.46 -20.95
N ARG A 8 -42.27 59.84 -22.22
CA ARG A 8 -41.30 59.17 -23.12
C ARG A 8 -39.86 59.29 -22.63
N ARG A 9 -39.44 60.43 -22.07
CA ARG A 9 -38.10 60.63 -21.48
C ARG A 9 -37.89 59.77 -20.23
N ILE A 10 -38.87 59.68 -19.34
CA ILE A 10 -38.79 58.84 -18.13
C ILE A 10 -38.68 57.35 -18.50
N VAL A 11 -39.48 56.89 -19.46
CA VAL A 11 -39.40 55.51 -19.97
C VAL A 11 -38.05 55.24 -20.62
N ALA A 12 -37.50 56.19 -21.39
CA ALA A 12 -36.17 56.06 -21.98
C ALA A 12 -35.07 55.97 -20.91
N ILE A 13 -35.10 56.81 -19.87
CA ILE A 13 -34.13 56.77 -18.76
C ILE A 13 -34.22 55.42 -18.01
N GLY A 14 -35.44 54.95 -17.75
CA GLY A 14 -35.65 53.62 -17.15
C GLY A 14 -35.07 52.50 -18.03
N ALA A 15 -35.27 52.56 -19.34
CA ALA A 15 -34.70 51.59 -20.28
C ALA A 15 -33.16 51.63 -20.30
N PHE A 16 -32.54 52.82 -20.26
CA PHE A 16 -31.08 52.96 -20.14
C PHE A 16 -30.55 52.39 -18.82
N TYR A 17 -31.26 52.59 -17.71
CA TYR A 17 -30.90 52.04 -16.41
C TYR A 17 -30.98 50.50 -16.41
N VAL A 18 -32.06 49.92 -16.95
CA VAL A 18 -32.20 48.47 -17.09
C VAL A 18 -31.10 47.89 -17.97
N MET A 19 -30.80 48.53 -19.11
CA MET A 19 -29.71 48.13 -20.00
C MET A 19 -28.35 48.19 -19.29
N TYR A 20 -28.09 49.24 -18.50
CA TYR A 20 -26.88 49.36 -17.69
C TYR A 20 -26.74 48.23 -16.66
N VAL A 21 -27.82 47.88 -15.96
CA VAL A 21 -27.83 46.78 -14.97
C VAL A 21 -27.54 45.43 -15.66
N ILE A 22 -28.15 45.16 -16.82
CA ILE A 22 -27.91 43.95 -17.60
C ILE A 22 -26.45 43.86 -18.06
N ILE A 23 -25.90 44.96 -18.59
CA ILE A 23 -24.49 45.03 -19.02
C ILE A 23 -23.54 44.82 -17.83
N ARG A 24 -23.78 45.48 -16.69
CA ARG A 24 -22.99 45.31 -15.46
C ARG A 24 -23.03 43.87 -14.95
N TRP A 25 -24.21 43.25 -14.94
CA TRP A 25 -24.36 41.86 -14.54
C TRP A 25 -23.63 40.91 -15.51
N TRP A 26 -23.76 41.13 -16.82
CA TRP A 26 -23.03 40.38 -17.84
C TRP A 26 -21.51 40.52 -17.68
N MET A 27 -20.99 41.73 -17.45
CA MET A 27 -19.57 41.95 -17.17
C MET A 27 -19.11 41.23 -15.90
N MET A 28 -19.88 41.28 -14.81
CA MET A 28 -19.57 40.57 -13.56
C MET A 28 -19.57 39.04 -13.75
N CYS A 29 -20.56 38.49 -14.45
CA CYS A 29 -20.61 37.07 -14.78
C CYS A 29 -19.46 36.64 -15.70
N SER A 30 -19.10 37.48 -16.68
CA SER A 30 -17.96 37.23 -17.57
C SER A 30 -16.62 37.31 -16.83
N TYR A 31 -16.45 38.27 -15.92
CA TYR A 31 -15.28 38.37 -15.04
C TYR A 31 -15.17 37.16 -14.11
N HIS A 32 -16.26 36.74 -13.46
CA HIS A 32 -16.25 35.54 -12.62
C HIS A 32 -15.97 34.26 -13.42
N ARG A 33 -16.51 34.12 -14.63
CA ARG A 33 -16.19 32.99 -15.52
C ARG A 33 -14.73 32.99 -15.93
N LEU A 34 -14.18 34.14 -16.31
CA LEU A 34 -12.77 34.28 -16.66
C LEU A 34 -11.86 33.96 -15.47
N ARG A 35 -12.15 34.51 -14.28
CA ARG A 35 -11.39 34.23 -13.05
C ARG A 35 -11.41 32.75 -12.69
N ARG A 36 -12.58 32.08 -12.72
CA ARG A 36 -12.68 30.63 -12.50
C ARG A 36 -11.90 29.82 -13.54
N SER A 37 -11.87 30.27 -14.81
CA SER A 37 -11.09 29.63 -15.87
C SER A 37 -9.58 29.79 -15.67
N LEU A 38 -9.12 30.97 -15.24
CA LEU A 38 -7.71 31.21 -14.91
C LEU A 38 -7.28 30.41 -13.67
N GLU A 39 -8.11 30.40 -12.62
CA GLU A 39 -7.89 29.61 -11.41
C GLU A 39 -7.85 28.10 -11.74
N SER A 40 -8.80 27.58 -12.53
CA SER A 40 -8.81 26.17 -12.93
C SER A 40 -7.61 25.80 -13.81
N ARG A 41 -7.19 26.67 -14.73
CA ARG A 41 -5.94 26.50 -15.50
C ARG A 41 -4.71 26.48 -14.59
N SER A 42 -4.66 27.39 -13.61
CA SER A 42 -3.55 27.44 -12.64
C SER A 42 -3.51 26.18 -11.76
N LEU A 43 -4.67 25.70 -11.31
CA LEU A 43 -4.80 24.47 -10.53
C LEU A 43 -4.39 23.27 -11.38
N SER A 44 -4.83 23.19 -12.63
CA SER A 44 -4.44 22.13 -13.56
C SER A 44 -2.93 22.09 -13.77
N LYS A 45 -2.27 23.24 -13.93
CA LYS A 45 -0.80 23.32 -13.98
C LYS A 45 -0.15 22.84 -12.68
N LYS A 46 -0.68 23.25 -11.51
CA LYS A 46 -0.19 22.77 -10.21
C LYS A 46 -0.35 21.25 -10.05
N TYR A 47 -1.48 20.69 -10.45
CA TYR A 47 -1.74 19.24 -10.43
C TYR A 47 -0.77 18.48 -11.34
N LEU A 48 -0.56 18.98 -12.57
CA LEU A 48 0.38 18.39 -13.51
C LEU A 48 1.82 18.43 -12.98
N MET A 49 2.26 19.58 -12.46
CA MET A 49 3.58 19.72 -11.86
C MET A 49 3.76 18.76 -10.67
N SER A 50 2.74 18.68 -9.80
CA SER A 50 2.74 17.75 -8.67
C SER A 50 2.80 16.29 -9.11
N TYR A 51 2.15 15.93 -10.22
CA TYR A 51 2.25 14.60 -10.82
C TYR A 51 3.67 14.30 -11.32
N HIS A 52 4.28 15.22 -12.07
CA HIS A 52 5.65 15.06 -12.56
C HIS A 52 6.66 14.92 -11.43
N ASN A 53 6.58 15.76 -10.39
CA ASN A 53 7.47 15.67 -9.23
C ASN A 53 7.35 14.31 -8.52
N ARG A 54 6.14 13.74 -8.43
CA ARG A 54 5.96 12.40 -7.86
C ARG A 54 6.55 11.30 -8.74
N ARG A 55 6.37 11.40 -10.05
CA ARG A 55 6.98 10.46 -11.01
C ARG A 55 8.50 10.53 -10.98
N GLU A 56 9.07 11.74 -10.95
CA GLU A 56 10.51 11.93 -10.82
C GLU A 56 11.03 11.33 -9.51
N ASN A 57 10.34 11.58 -8.39
CA ASN A 57 10.69 10.97 -7.11
C ASN A 57 10.63 9.43 -7.16
N MET A 58 9.64 8.84 -7.83
CA MET A 58 9.57 7.39 -8.06
C MET A 58 10.74 6.89 -8.91
N MET A 59 11.10 7.58 -9.99
CA MET A 59 12.25 7.24 -10.81
C MET A 59 13.53 7.24 -9.98
N ARG A 60 13.74 8.28 -9.17
CA ARG A 60 14.92 8.39 -8.30
C ARG A 60 14.94 7.35 -7.18
N MET A 61 13.80 7.02 -6.59
CA MET A 61 13.75 6.08 -5.47
C MET A 61 13.86 4.61 -5.87
N VAL A 62 13.30 4.26 -7.04
CA VAL A 62 13.13 2.85 -7.44
C VAL A 62 13.87 2.52 -8.71
N TYR A 63 13.82 3.38 -9.74
CA TYR A 63 14.26 3.01 -11.09
C TYR A 63 15.65 3.56 -11.48
N GLU A 64 16.31 4.35 -10.62
CA GLU A 64 17.62 4.93 -10.90
C GLU A 64 18.72 3.87 -11.03
N SER A 65 18.74 2.90 -10.11
CA SER A 65 19.66 1.75 -10.14
C SER A 65 19.13 0.63 -9.25
N ASP A 66 19.59 -0.60 -9.47
CA ASP A 66 19.27 -1.73 -8.60
C ASP A 66 19.74 -1.51 -7.16
N VAL A 67 20.87 -0.83 -6.97
CA VAL A 67 21.38 -0.49 -5.63
C VAL A 67 20.39 0.44 -4.92
N THR A 68 19.94 1.50 -5.60
CA THR A 68 18.96 2.44 -5.04
C THR A 68 17.64 1.74 -4.72
N SER A 69 17.17 0.87 -5.61
CA SER A 69 15.96 0.07 -5.40
C SER A 69 16.09 -0.84 -4.18
N ILE A 70 17.18 -1.61 -4.07
CA ILE A 70 17.42 -2.51 -2.94
C ILE A 70 17.50 -1.73 -1.62
N VAL A 71 18.14 -0.56 -1.62
CA VAL A 71 18.22 0.29 -0.42
C VAL A 71 16.85 0.79 0.01
N ASN A 72 15.99 1.23 -0.92
CA ASN A 72 14.70 1.85 -0.59
C ASN A 72 13.55 0.86 -0.41
N ILE A 73 13.54 -0.25 -1.15
CA ILE A 73 12.41 -1.20 -1.21
C ILE A 73 12.81 -2.67 -1.03
N ARG A 74 14.10 -2.96 -0.79
CA ARG A 74 14.65 -4.32 -0.52
C ARG A 74 14.56 -5.31 -1.68
N MET A 75 14.40 -4.82 -2.91
CA MET A 75 14.39 -5.65 -4.12
C MET A 75 15.03 -4.87 -5.27
N ASN A 76 15.52 -5.59 -6.28
CA ASN A 76 16.03 -4.99 -7.51
C ASN A 76 14.85 -4.52 -8.41
N ILE A 77 15.18 -3.82 -9.51
CA ILE A 77 14.18 -3.22 -10.40
C ILE A 77 13.33 -4.29 -11.10
N ASP A 78 13.95 -5.38 -11.55
CA ASP A 78 13.26 -6.46 -12.26
C ASP A 78 12.26 -7.21 -11.37
N ALA A 79 12.66 -7.56 -10.14
CA ALA A 79 11.78 -8.21 -9.19
C ALA A 79 10.64 -7.27 -8.77
N PHE A 80 10.91 -5.97 -8.62
CA PHE A 80 9.87 -4.99 -8.34
C PHE A 80 8.83 -4.89 -9.46
N SER A 81 9.29 -4.83 -10.70
CA SER A 81 8.41 -4.76 -11.87
C SER A 81 7.56 -6.02 -11.98
N THR A 82 8.20 -7.20 -11.83
CA THR A 82 7.52 -8.50 -11.79
C THR A 82 6.46 -8.55 -10.69
N LEU A 83 6.78 -8.05 -9.49
CA LEU A 83 5.83 -8.01 -8.37
C LEU A 83 4.64 -7.10 -8.67
N CYS A 84 4.87 -5.93 -9.29
CA CYS A 84 3.79 -5.03 -9.71
C CYS A 84 2.85 -5.71 -10.70
N ASP A 85 3.39 -6.41 -11.71
CA ASP A 85 2.61 -7.13 -12.71
C ASP A 85 1.78 -8.26 -12.08
N ILE A 86 2.35 -9.02 -11.15
CA ILE A 86 1.63 -10.07 -10.43
C ILE A 86 0.50 -9.46 -9.59
N LEU A 87 0.78 -8.36 -8.88
CA LEU A 87 -0.21 -7.69 -8.03
C LEU A 87 -1.35 -7.06 -8.85
N GLU A 88 -1.06 -6.55 -10.04
CA GLU A 88 -2.08 -5.99 -10.93
C GLU A 88 -2.95 -7.09 -11.57
N ASN A 89 -2.31 -8.10 -12.17
CA ASN A 89 -3.01 -9.13 -12.95
C ASN A 89 -3.72 -10.17 -12.07
N ARG A 90 -3.08 -10.60 -10.98
CA ARG A 90 -3.58 -11.68 -10.11
C ARG A 90 -4.00 -11.19 -8.73
N GLY A 91 -3.26 -10.21 -8.20
CA GLY A 91 -3.57 -9.60 -6.90
C GLY A 91 -4.80 -8.70 -6.92
N GLY A 92 -5.29 -8.29 -8.09
CA GLY A 92 -6.46 -7.42 -8.28
C GLY A 92 -6.20 -5.96 -7.89
N LEU A 93 -4.94 -5.56 -7.77
CA LEU A 93 -4.57 -4.16 -7.57
C LEU A 93 -4.80 -3.41 -8.88
N LYS A 94 -5.29 -2.17 -8.81
CA LYS A 94 -5.54 -1.36 -10.00
C LYS A 94 -4.95 0.03 -9.86
N SER A 95 -4.49 0.56 -10.98
CA SER A 95 -4.18 1.98 -11.07
C SER A 95 -5.46 2.80 -10.86
N SER A 96 -5.29 3.96 -10.25
CA SER A 96 -6.33 4.98 -10.11
C SER A 96 -5.95 6.20 -10.92
N LYS A 97 -6.91 7.09 -11.17
CA LYS A 97 -6.64 8.38 -11.84
C LYS A 97 -5.48 9.17 -11.21
N ASN A 98 -5.26 9.00 -9.90
CA ASN A 98 -4.31 9.80 -9.14
C ASN A 98 -3.05 9.05 -8.74
N MET A 99 -2.97 7.72 -8.92
CA MET A 99 -1.86 6.90 -8.45
C MET A 99 -1.77 5.58 -9.19
N LEU A 100 -0.57 5.30 -9.70
CA LEU A 100 -0.22 4.09 -10.45
C LEU A 100 0.10 2.92 -9.50
N VAL A 101 0.11 1.69 -10.04
CA VAL A 101 0.37 0.46 -9.26
C VAL A 101 1.76 0.50 -8.65
N ASP A 102 2.78 0.86 -9.42
CA ASP A 102 4.17 0.99 -8.97
C ASP A 102 4.31 1.89 -7.73
N GLU A 103 3.69 3.07 -7.74
CA GLU A 103 3.71 4.01 -6.61
C GLU A 103 3.00 3.41 -5.37
N GLN A 104 1.89 2.68 -5.56
CA GLN A 104 1.19 2.01 -4.46
C GLN A 104 2.09 0.95 -3.81
N VAL A 105 2.70 0.10 -4.62
CA VAL A 105 3.55 -1.01 -4.16
C VAL A 105 4.83 -0.47 -3.53
N ALA A 106 5.47 0.55 -4.12
CA ALA A 106 6.67 1.16 -3.57
C ALA A 106 6.43 1.81 -2.20
N MET A 107 5.30 2.51 -2.00
CA MET A 107 4.94 3.03 -0.66
C MET A 107 4.82 1.90 0.36
N PHE A 108 4.15 0.81 0.00
CA PHE A 108 3.98 -0.35 0.87
C PHE A 108 5.34 -0.98 1.22
N LEU A 109 6.17 -1.26 0.23
CA LEU A 109 7.49 -1.86 0.42
C LEU A 109 8.43 -0.96 1.22
N HIS A 110 8.48 0.35 0.91
CA HIS A 110 9.31 1.29 1.67
C HIS A 110 8.89 1.37 3.14
N THR A 111 7.58 1.25 3.41
CA THR A 111 7.06 1.17 4.79
C THR A 111 7.63 -0.04 5.52
N LEU A 112 7.60 -1.22 4.89
CA LEU A 112 8.11 -2.46 5.48
C LEU A 112 9.65 -2.46 5.59
N ALA A 113 10.34 -2.01 4.56
CA ALA A 113 11.80 -2.00 4.42
C ALA A 113 12.51 -1.22 5.53
N HIS A 114 11.88 -0.16 6.03
CA HIS A 114 12.45 0.79 6.99
C HIS A 114 11.60 0.95 8.26
N ASN A 115 10.50 0.20 8.40
CA ASN A 115 9.52 0.41 9.47
C ASN A 115 9.06 1.89 9.53
N ALA A 116 8.82 2.48 8.36
CA ALA A 116 8.58 3.91 8.22
C ALA A 116 7.20 4.31 8.77
N LYS A 117 7.15 5.41 9.54
CA LYS A 117 5.87 5.93 10.05
C LYS A 117 5.13 6.65 8.92
N ASN A 118 3.79 6.59 8.94
CA ASN A 118 2.94 7.27 7.95
C ASN A 118 3.33 8.76 7.75
N ARG A 119 3.61 9.49 8.83
CA ARG A 119 4.06 10.89 8.76
C ARG A 119 5.34 11.12 7.94
N VAL A 120 6.25 10.14 7.87
CA VAL A 120 7.49 10.23 7.09
C VAL A 120 7.17 10.02 5.61
N LEU A 121 6.27 9.08 5.32
CA LEU A 121 5.82 8.76 3.96
C LEU A 121 5.08 9.93 3.32
N VAL A 122 4.37 10.74 4.10
CA VAL A 122 3.70 11.97 3.61
C VAL A 122 4.69 12.87 2.88
N ASN A 123 5.86 13.10 3.47
CA ASN A 123 6.91 13.92 2.87
C ASN A 123 7.65 13.18 1.75
N ARG A 124 7.92 11.88 1.95
CA ARG A 124 8.68 11.07 0.98
C ARG A 124 7.96 10.88 -0.36
N PHE A 125 6.65 10.67 -0.34
CA PHE A 125 5.82 10.39 -1.51
C PHE A 125 4.90 11.54 -1.90
N HIS A 126 4.87 12.64 -1.13
CA HIS A 126 4.00 13.80 -1.38
C HIS A 126 2.51 13.41 -1.49
N ARG A 127 2.07 12.53 -0.58
CA ARG A 127 0.68 12.04 -0.47
C ARG A 127 0.12 12.32 0.92
N SER A 128 -1.21 12.46 1.02
CA SER A 128 -1.84 12.59 2.33
C SER A 128 -1.68 11.30 3.14
N GLY A 129 -1.64 11.41 4.47
CA GLY A 129 -1.51 10.25 5.33
C GLY A 129 -2.69 9.27 5.23
N GLU A 130 -3.88 9.80 4.94
CA GLU A 130 -5.06 9.00 4.63
C GLU A 130 -4.85 8.18 3.35
N THR A 131 -4.29 8.79 2.30
CA THR A 131 -4.00 8.11 1.04
C THR A 131 -2.99 6.98 1.25
N ILE A 132 -1.91 7.26 1.97
CA ILE A 132 -0.90 6.24 2.32
C ILE A 132 -1.55 5.08 3.07
N SER A 133 -2.39 5.36 4.08
CA SER A 133 -3.06 4.31 4.86
C SER A 133 -4.01 3.47 4.00
N ARG A 134 -4.78 4.11 3.10
CA ARG A 134 -5.69 3.41 2.19
C ARG A 134 -4.93 2.46 1.29
N TYR A 135 -3.90 2.94 0.60
CA TYR A 135 -3.16 2.12 -0.35
C TYR A 135 -2.28 1.07 0.32
N PHE A 136 -1.75 1.35 1.51
CA PHE A 136 -1.08 0.33 2.33
C PHE A 136 -2.00 -0.87 2.58
N LYS A 137 -3.26 -0.63 2.96
CA LYS A 137 -4.25 -1.69 3.17
C LYS A 137 -4.61 -2.42 1.86
N LEU A 138 -4.80 -1.68 0.77
CA LEU A 138 -5.14 -2.29 -0.53
C LEU A 138 -4.02 -3.21 -1.03
N VAL A 139 -2.77 -2.77 -0.95
CA VAL A 139 -1.60 -3.59 -1.33
C VAL A 139 -1.45 -4.77 -0.38
N LEU A 140 -1.60 -4.58 0.93
CA LEU A 140 -1.56 -5.69 1.90
C LEU A 140 -2.60 -6.77 1.55
N HIS A 141 -3.84 -6.38 1.27
CA HIS A 141 -4.90 -7.32 0.90
C HIS A 141 -4.58 -8.03 -0.43
N ALA A 142 -4.01 -7.32 -1.41
CA ALA A 142 -3.59 -7.91 -2.68
C ALA A 142 -2.48 -8.95 -2.47
N VAL A 143 -1.46 -8.64 -1.66
CA VAL A 143 -0.39 -9.58 -1.29
C VAL A 143 -0.97 -10.79 -0.56
N CYS A 144 -1.86 -10.58 0.41
CA CYS A 144 -2.50 -11.68 1.13
C CYS A 144 -3.37 -12.56 0.22
N ARG A 145 -4.00 -12.03 -0.83
CA ARG A 145 -4.74 -12.86 -1.80
C ARG A 145 -3.81 -13.80 -2.57
N LEU A 146 -2.60 -13.37 -2.87
CA LEU A 146 -1.61 -14.15 -3.60
C LEU A 146 -0.89 -15.21 -2.77
N HIS A 147 -1.14 -15.31 -1.46
CA HIS A 147 -0.41 -16.23 -0.58
C HIS A 147 -0.39 -17.68 -1.12
N LYS A 148 -1.47 -18.14 -1.77
CA LYS A 148 -1.56 -19.49 -2.36
C LYS A 148 -0.59 -19.71 -3.52
N GLU A 149 -0.22 -18.67 -4.25
CA GLU A 149 0.73 -18.77 -5.36
C GLU A 149 2.18 -18.80 -4.86
N PHE A 150 2.45 -18.08 -3.76
CA PHE A 150 3.76 -18.03 -3.15
C PHE A 150 4.04 -19.22 -2.22
N TYR A 151 2.99 -19.79 -1.62
CA TYR A 151 3.14 -20.98 -0.78
C TYR A 151 3.29 -22.21 -1.66
N LYS A 152 4.43 -22.88 -1.52
CA LYS A 152 4.69 -24.12 -2.24
C LYS A 152 4.23 -25.32 -1.42
N SER A 153 3.69 -26.31 -2.12
CA SER A 153 3.49 -27.63 -1.52
C SER A 153 4.86 -28.24 -1.24
N PRO A 154 5.16 -28.67 0.00
CA PRO A 154 6.43 -29.30 0.29
C PRO A 154 6.49 -30.68 -0.39
N VAL A 155 7.67 -31.03 -0.89
CA VAL A 155 7.97 -32.36 -1.42
C VAL A 155 8.85 -33.07 -0.40
N PRO A 156 8.52 -34.31 0.01
CA PRO A 156 9.34 -35.06 0.94
C PRO A 156 10.70 -35.38 0.33
N VAL A 157 11.74 -35.38 1.16
CA VAL A 157 13.06 -35.86 0.75
C VAL A 157 12.96 -37.32 0.32
N PRO A 158 13.41 -37.68 -0.88
CA PRO A 158 13.34 -39.04 -1.38
C PRO A 158 14.38 -39.94 -0.70
N ASP A 159 14.13 -41.26 -0.66
CA ASP A 159 15.01 -42.23 0.01
C ASP A 159 16.40 -42.35 -0.64
N ASN A 160 16.50 -42.01 -1.92
CA ASN A 160 17.71 -42.03 -2.74
C ASN A 160 18.35 -40.65 -2.91
N GLU A 161 18.08 -39.70 -2.00
CA GLU A 161 18.68 -38.38 -2.01
C GLU A 161 20.21 -38.47 -1.95
N THR A 162 20.88 -37.83 -2.92
CA THR A 162 22.34 -37.85 -3.07
C THR A 162 23.01 -36.65 -2.42
N ASP A 163 22.28 -35.55 -2.21
CA ASP A 163 22.80 -34.36 -1.54
C ASP A 163 23.17 -34.69 -0.08
N GLU A 164 24.44 -34.48 0.28
CA GLU A 164 24.94 -34.75 1.63
C GLU A 164 24.21 -33.99 2.73
N ARG A 165 23.67 -32.81 2.41
CA ARG A 165 22.90 -32.00 3.34
C ARG A 165 21.56 -32.64 3.69
N TRP A 166 20.95 -33.37 2.75
CA TRP A 166 19.56 -33.82 2.85
C TRP A 166 19.39 -35.34 2.91
N LYS A 167 20.40 -36.14 2.52
CA LYS A 167 20.36 -37.62 2.52
C LYS A 167 19.96 -38.26 3.85
N TRP A 168 20.19 -37.57 4.95
CA TRP A 168 19.85 -38.01 6.31
C TRP A 168 18.41 -37.69 6.73
N PHE A 169 17.71 -36.82 6.01
CA PHE A 169 16.38 -36.30 6.35
C PHE A 169 15.28 -36.92 5.48
N LYS A 170 15.32 -38.24 5.25
CA LYS A 170 14.34 -38.96 4.44
C LYS A 170 12.91 -38.69 4.92
N GLY A 171 11.99 -38.45 3.97
CA GLY A 171 10.60 -38.09 4.26
C GLY A 171 10.39 -36.68 4.84
N CYS A 172 11.45 -35.91 5.12
CA CYS A 172 11.32 -34.56 5.64
C CYS A 172 10.70 -33.62 4.61
N LEU A 173 9.73 -32.81 5.04
CA LEU A 173 9.05 -31.82 4.19
C LEU A 173 9.76 -30.45 4.19
N GLY A 174 10.59 -30.19 5.19
CA GLY A 174 11.24 -28.90 5.38
C GLY A 174 11.46 -28.57 6.86
N ALA A 175 11.55 -27.29 7.18
CA ALA A 175 11.83 -26.81 8.52
C ALA A 175 10.67 -25.98 9.07
N LEU A 176 10.51 -26.04 10.40
CA LEU A 176 9.59 -25.18 11.15
C LEU A 176 10.36 -24.48 12.26
N ASP A 177 10.14 -23.18 12.42
CA ASP A 177 10.77 -22.41 13.49
C ASP A 177 9.90 -21.21 13.91
N GLY A 178 10.03 -20.82 15.18
CA GLY A 178 9.36 -19.66 15.75
C GLY A 178 10.27 -18.43 15.73
N THR A 179 9.74 -17.29 15.30
CA THR A 179 10.45 -16.00 15.35
C THR A 179 9.65 -14.95 16.10
N TYR A 180 10.35 -14.08 16.82
CA TYR A 180 9.74 -13.01 17.59
C TYR A 180 9.83 -11.68 16.85
N VAL A 181 8.68 -11.08 16.56
CA VAL A 181 8.59 -9.74 15.97
C VAL A 181 8.23 -8.74 17.05
N LYS A 182 9.06 -7.70 17.24
CA LYS A 182 8.81 -6.64 18.23
C LYS A 182 7.53 -5.88 17.90
N VAL A 183 6.67 -5.69 18.89
CA VAL A 183 5.38 -5.01 18.74
C VAL A 183 5.19 -3.91 19.77
N LYS A 184 4.31 -2.96 19.45
CA LYS A 184 3.86 -1.95 20.40
C LYS A 184 2.43 -2.26 20.79
N VAL A 185 2.24 -2.64 22.04
CA VAL A 185 0.92 -2.92 22.62
C VAL A 185 0.63 -1.96 23.79
N PRO A 186 -0.65 -1.65 24.07
CA PRO A 186 -1.06 -0.88 25.24
C PRO A 186 -0.49 -1.48 26.53
N ALA A 187 -0.26 -0.64 27.56
CA ALA A 187 0.37 -1.08 28.79
C ALA A 187 -0.37 -2.24 29.48
N VAL A 188 -1.71 -2.19 29.45
CA VAL A 188 -2.63 -3.23 29.95
C VAL A 188 -2.37 -4.60 29.29
N ASP A 189 -2.02 -4.63 28.01
CA ASP A 189 -1.87 -5.87 27.25
C ASP A 189 -0.41 -6.36 27.21
N ARG A 190 0.57 -5.64 27.76
CA ARG A 190 2.00 -6.00 27.62
C ARG A 190 2.38 -7.34 28.21
N LYS A 191 1.72 -7.75 29.31
CA LYS A 191 2.07 -8.95 30.07
C LYS A 191 2.13 -10.21 29.19
N PRO A 192 1.10 -10.56 28.40
CA PRO A 192 1.15 -11.73 27.51
C PRO A 192 2.16 -11.61 26.36
N TYR A 193 2.45 -10.41 25.85
CA TYR A 193 3.44 -10.23 24.77
C TYR A 193 4.90 -10.22 25.25
N ARG A 194 5.13 -10.36 26.57
CA ARG A 194 6.49 -10.33 27.12
C ARG A 194 7.18 -11.68 26.93
N THR A 195 8.30 -11.67 26.21
CA THR A 195 9.16 -12.86 26.02
C THR A 195 9.95 -13.18 27.29
N ARG A 196 10.59 -14.36 27.33
CA ARG A 196 11.52 -14.73 28.42
C ARG A 196 12.69 -13.75 28.60
N LYS A 197 13.09 -13.06 27.52
CA LYS A 197 14.14 -12.02 27.53
C LYS A 197 13.60 -10.64 27.95
N GLY A 198 12.32 -10.54 28.31
CA GLY A 198 11.68 -9.31 28.75
C GLY A 198 11.26 -8.36 27.62
N GLU A 199 11.44 -8.74 26.36
CA GLU A 199 11.04 -7.93 25.20
C GLU A 199 9.54 -8.09 24.91
N ILE A 200 8.92 -7.06 24.32
CA ILE A 200 7.50 -7.08 23.94
C ILE A 200 7.38 -7.47 22.47
N CYS A 201 6.98 -8.71 22.22
CA CYS A 201 6.96 -9.32 20.88
C CYS A 201 5.70 -10.15 20.64
N THR A 202 5.38 -10.36 19.36
CA THR A 202 4.47 -11.41 18.91
C THR A 202 5.30 -12.59 18.38
N ASN A 203 4.85 -13.82 18.62
CA ASN A 203 5.46 -15.03 18.07
C ASN A 203 4.85 -15.31 16.69
N VAL A 204 5.72 -15.61 15.73
CA VAL A 204 5.39 -16.02 14.36
C VAL A 204 6.03 -17.37 14.10
N LEU A 205 5.21 -18.40 13.89
CA LEU A 205 5.68 -19.70 13.42
C LEU A 205 5.77 -19.67 11.90
N GLY A 206 6.96 -19.94 11.36
CA GLY A 206 7.20 -20.11 9.93
C GLY A 206 7.51 -21.57 9.61
N VAL A 207 6.99 -22.07 8.49
CA VAL A 207 7.33 -23.37 7.92
C VAL A 207 7.77 -23.17 6.48
N CYS A 208 8.89 -23.77 6.11
CA CYS A 208 9.47 -23.65 4.78
C CYS A 208 9.95 -24.98 4.22
N THR A 209 10.04 -25.07 2.89
CA THR A 209 10.65 -26.19 2.17
C THR A 209 12.18 -26.17 2.29
N ARG A 210 12.84 -27.19 1.72
CA ARG A 210 14.31 -27.24 1.56
C ARG A 210 14.91 -26.01 0.87
N ASP A 211 14.16 -25.45 -0.09
CA ASP A 211 14.57 -24.27 -0.86
C ASP A 211 14.22 -22.95 -0.15
N LEU A 212 13.89 -23.02 1.15
CA LEU A 212 13.51 -21.87 1.99
C LEU A 212 12.26 -21.14 1.50
N LEU A 213 11.40 -21.82 0.73
CA LEU A 213 10.11 -21.29 0.30
C LEU A 213 9.07 -21.57 1.37
N PHE A 214 8.32 -20.55 1.79
CA PHE A 214 7.29 -20.72 2.79
C PHE A 214 6.19 -21.67 2.32
N THR A 215 5.77 -22.56 3.21
CA THR A 215 4.60 -23.44 3.03
C THR A 215 3.46 -23.02 3.95
N TYR A 216 3.80 -22.47 5.12
CA TYR A 216 2.84 -22.00 6.10
C TYR A 216 3.45 -20.93 7.00
N VAL A 217 2.67 -19.92 7.36
CA VAL A 217 3.05 -18.89 8.34
C VAL A 217 1.88 -18.64 9.28
N LEU A 218 2.12 -18.74 10.58
CA LEU A 218 1.17 -18.40 11.62
C LEU A 218 1.72 -17.25 12.47
N ALA A 219 1.16 -16.07 12.27
CA ALA A 219 1.48 -14.88 13.05
C ALA A 219 0.40 -14.57 14.10
N GLY A 220 0.77 -13.79 15.12
CA GLY A 220 -0.18 -13.18 16.06
C GLY A 220 -0.24 -13.83 17.43
N TRP A 221 0.56 -14.86 17.70
CA TRP A 221 0.67 -15.45 19.03
C TRP A 221 1.39 -14.50 20.00
N GLU A 222 1.10 -14.61 21.28
CA GLU A 222 1.72 -13.75 22.27
C GLU A 222 3.18 -14.15 22.51
N GLY A 223 4.06 -13.18 22.79
CA GLY A 223 5.49 -13.42 23.00
C GLY A 223 5.84 -14.34 24.19
N SER A 224 4.88 -14.58 25.10
CA SER A 224 5.04 -15.54 26.20
C SER A 224 4.58 -16.96 25.86
N ALA A 225 3.92 -17.17 24.71
CA ALA A 225 3.38 -18.46 24.32
C ALA A 225 4.53 -19.46 24.06
N ALA A 226 4.37 -20.68 24.58
CA ALA A 226 5.31 -21.77 24.32
C ALA A 226 5.16 -22.29 22.88
N ASP A 227 6.28 -22.66 22.25
CA ASP A 227 6.29 -23.10 20.84
C ASP A 227 5.40 -24.32 20.61
N SER A 228 5.30 -25.24 21.58
CA SER A 228 4.38 -26.38 21.52
C SER A 228 2.90 -25.97 21.45
N ARG A 229 2.53 -24.88 22.11
CA ARG A 229 1.17 -24.32 22.07
C ARG A 229 0.89 -23.69 20.71
N VAL A 230 1.85 -22.93 20.18
CA VAL A 230 1.76 -22.30 18.86
C VAL A 230 1.66 -23.37 17.76
N LEU A 231 2.47 -24.43 17.85
CA LEU A 231 2.43 -25.56 16.90
C LEU A 231 1.10 -26.31 16.98
N ARG A 232 0.60 -26.59 18.18
CA ARG A 232 -0.70 -27.27 18.34
C ARG A 232 -1.84 -26.46 17.74
N ASP A 233 -1.84 -25.14 17.94
CA ASP A 233 -2.81 -24.25 17.29
C ASP A 233 -2.68 -24.30 15.77
N ALA A 234 -1.45 -24.21 15.25
CA ALA A 234 -1.18 -24.29 13.82
C ALA A 234 -1.79 -25.53 13.17
N VAL A 235 -1.68 -26.69 13.81
CA VAL A 235 -2.22 -27.97 13.29
C VAL A 235 -3.75 -28.05 13.44
N SER A 236 -4.31 -27.51 14.53
CA SER A 236 -5.74 -27.63 14.83
C SER A 236 -6.66 -26.72 14.00
N ARG A 237 -6.11 -25.71 13.31
CA ARG A 237 -6.89 -24.73 12.55
C ARG A 237 -7.53 -25.35 11.29
N PRO A 238 -8.71 -24.88 10.85
CA PRO A 238 -9.34 -25.35 9.61
C PRO A 238 -8.46 -25.16 8.36
N ASN A 239 -7.72 -24.05 8.31
CA ASN A 239 -6.71 -23.75 7.28
C ASN A 239 -5.29 -23.93 7.84
N GLY A 240 -5.13 -24.86 8.78
CA GLY A 240 -3.92 -25.09 9.55
C GLY A 240 -2.82 -25.80 8.79
N LEU A 241 -1.67 -25.93 9.45
CA LEU A 241 -0.53 -26.69 8.97
C LEU A 241 -0.94 -28.16 8.80
N LYS A 242 -0.92 -28.63 7.55
CA LYS A 242 -1.18 -30.03 7.23
C LYS A 242 0.10 -30.83 7.41
N ILE A 243 0.13 -31.65 8.45
CA ILE A 243 1.18 -32.64 8.66
C ILE A 243 0.68 -33.93 8.01
N THR A 244 1.33 -34.37 6.94
CA THR A 244 1.12 -35.74 6.45
C THR A 244 1.67 -36.67 7.52
N GLN A 245 0.85 -37.59 8.03
CA GLN A 245 1.38 -38.65 8.89
C GLN A 245 2.46 -39.38 8.09
N GLY A 246 3.69 -39.37 8.61
CA GLY A 246 4.75 -40.21 8.08
C GLY A 246 4.29 -41.66 8.16
N MET A 247 4.58 -42.42 7.11
CA MET A 247 4.53 -43.88 7.17
C MET A 247 5.49 -44.40 8.23
#